data_AF-A0AAN4Z2R8-F1
#
_entry.id   AF-A0AAN4Z2R8-F1
#
_cell.length_a   1.000
_cell.length_b   1.000
_cell.length_c   1.000
_cell.angle_alpha   90.00
_cell.angle_beta   90.00
_cell.angle_gamma   90.00
#
_symmetry.space_group_name_H-M   'P 1'
#
loop_
_entity.id
_entity.type
_entity.pdbx_description
1 polymer ?
#
loop_
_entity_poly.entity_id
_entity_poly.type
_entity_poly.pdbx_seq_one_letter_code
_entity_poly.pdbx_strand_id
1 'polypeptide(L)'
;KVTYFTYKHPVQRHKADRIDWTWHKVLMSEARIAIQNQTEELSIGWWAPIGVFNESSMSAHLVPFRRGMVFEIELPPTDKMRTQYLASTYHPVWVAEIIHTIGYYILLRWCGARHSDGFFWIHSAHLALHSVGFTAANESIGCVLVPPEAIF
;
A
#
# COMPACT_ATOMS: atom_id res chain seq x y z
N LYS A 1 9.75 1.47 33.16
CA LYS A 1 8.30 1.33 33.40
C LYS A 1 7.64 1.35 32.03
N VAL A 2 7.26 0.19 31.49
CA VAL A 2 6.63 0.11 30.16
C VAL A 2 5.18 0.54 30.31
N THR A 3 4.83 1.69 29.74
CA THR A 3 3.45 2.18 29.71
C THR A 3 2.75 1.49 28.55
N TYR A 4 1.90 0.51 28.84
CA TYR A 4 1.01 -0.08 27.84
C TYR A 4 -0.04 0.97 27.45
N PHE A 5 0.07 1.51 26.24
CA PHE A 5 -1.02 2.27 25.65
C PHE A 5 -2.07 1.27 25.15
N THR A 6 -3.10 1.03 25.95
CA THR A 6 -4.27 0.31 25.48
C THR A 6 -4.99 1.19 24.47
N TYR A 7 -4.99 0.76 23.21
CA TYR A 7 -5.84 1.32 22.17
C TYR A 7 -7.29 1.30 22.66
N LYS A 8 -7.86 2.49 22.96
CA LYS A 8 -9.30 2.62 23.21
C LYS A 8 -9.98 2.52 21.86
N HIS A 9 -10.44 1.30 21.55
CA HIS A 9 -11.27 1.04 20.39
C HIS A 9 -12.45 2.03 20.35
N PRO A 10 -12.75 2.68 19.22
CA PRO A 10 -14.00 3.41 19.05
C PRO A 10 -15.18 2.46 19.34
N VAL A 11 -16.26 3.03 19.87
CA VAL A 11 -17.38 2.33 20.54
C VAL A 11 -18.07 1.25 19.68
N GLN A 12 -17.84 1.25 18.36
CA GLN A 12 -18.15 0.14 17.48
C GLN A 12 -16.96 -0.82 17.40
N ARG A 13 -17.11 -2.01 18.00
CA ARG A 13 -16.16 -3.11 17.83
C ARG A 13 -15.93 -3.35 16.33
N HIS A 14 -14.78 -2.94 15.80
CA HIS A 14 -14.17 -3.76 14.75
C HIS A 14 -14.03 -5.12 15.41
N LYS A 15 -14.70 -6.13 14.88
CA LYS A 15 -14.94 -7.44 15.50
C LYS A 15 -13.63 -8.23 15.71
N ALA A 16 -12.68 -7.68 16.46
CA ALA A 16 -11.33 -8.19 16.74
C ALA A 16 -11.37 -9.43 17.63
N ASP A 17 -12.52 -9.68 18.25
CA ASP A 17 -12.89 -10.91 18.92
C ASP A 17 -13.25 -12.06 17.97
N ARG A 18 -13.31 -11.83 16.65
CA ARG A 18 -13.55 -12.88 15.67
C ARG A 18 -12.26 -13.54 15.19
N ILE A 19 -12.33 -14.86 14.99
CA ILE A 19 -11.24 -15.69 14.46
C ILE A 19 -10.80 -15.22 13.06
N ASP A 20 -11.68 -14.60 12.29
CA ASP A 20 -11.39 -14.13 10.93
C ASP A 20 -10.89 -12.67 10.86
N TRP A 21 -10.64 -12.03 12.00
CA TRP A 21 -10.19 -10.64 12.04
C TRP A 21 -8.74 -10.49 11.55
N THR A 22 -8.51 -9.53 10.66
CA THR A 22 -7.16 -9.15 10.23
C THR A 22 -7.06 -7.64 10.05
N TRP A 23 -5.88 -7.08 10.29
CA TRP A 23 -5.58 -5.68 9.96
C TRP A 23 -5.87 -5.38 8.49
N HIS A 24 -5.55 -6.30 7.59
CA HIS A 24 -5.83 -6.14 6.17
C HIS A 24 -7.32 -5.87 5.89
N LYS A 25 -8.24 -6.62 6.52
CA LYS A 25 -9.69 -6.40 6.36
C LYS A 25 -10.13 -5.03 6.88
N VAL A 26 -9.60 -4.60 8.03
CA VAL A 26 -9.91 -3.28 8.62
C VAL A 26 -9.41 -2.17 7.70
N LEU A 27 -8.14 -2.21 7.32
CA LEU A 27 -7.52 -1.19 6.48
C LEU A 27 -8.20 -1.10 5.10
N MET A 28 -8.55 -2.24 4.50
CA MET A 28 -9.30 -2.27 3.24
C MET A 28 -10.70 -1.63 3.38
N SER A 29 -11.40 -1.89 4.49
CA SER A 29 -12.70 -1.27 4.75
C SER A 29 -12.59 0.25 4.89
N GLU A 30 -11.58 0.71 5.59
CA GLU A 30 -11.38 2.13 5.93
C GLU A 30 -10.91 2.93 4.72
N ALA A 31 -10.00 2.37 3.92
CA ALA A 31 -9.62 2.96 2.64
C ALA A 31 -10.83 3.07 1.71
N ARG A 32 -11.67 2.03 1.59
CA ARG A 32 -12.89 2.10 0.78
C ARG A 32 -13.80 3.26 1.19
N ILE A 33 -14.02 3.47 2.48
CA ILE A 33 -14.83 4.57 3.00
C ILE A 33 -14.18 5.92 2.66
N ALA A 34 -12.88 6.08 2.92
CA ALA A 34 -12.13 7.31 2.64
C ALA A 34 -12.16 7.68 1.15
N ILE A 35 -12.02 6.68 0.29
CA ILE A 35 -12.06 6.81 -1.16
C ILE A 35 -13.47 7.18 -1.64
N GLN A 36 -14.51 6.49 -1.15
CA GLN A 36 -15.91 6.80 -1.48
C GLN A 36 -16.29 8.23 -1.09
N ASN A 37 -15.78 8.70 0.03
CA ASN A 37 -16.02 10.06 0.53
C ASN A 37 -15.11 11.12 -0.12
N GLN A 38 -14.17 10.72 -0.99
CA GLN A 38 -13.18 11.60 -1.63
C GLN A 38 -12.33 12.42 -0.64
N THR A 39 -12.23 11.99 0.61
CA THR A 39 -11.47 12.72 1.63
C THR A 39 -10.01 12.28 1.68
N GLU A 40 -9.69 11.12 1.08
CA GLU A 40 -8.41 10.42 1.27
C GLU A 40 -8.05 10.28 2.77
N GLU A 41 -8.97 10.45 3.71
CA GLU A 41 -8.74 10.44 5.16
C GLU A 41 -9.31 9.17 5.80
N LEU A 42 -8.49 8.44 6.54
CA LEU A 42 -8.88 7.19 7.19
C LEU A 42 -9.50 7.45 8.57
N SER A 43 -10.62 6.80 8.88
CA SER A 43 -11.33 6.96 10.17
C SER A 43 -10.88 5.94 11.22
N ILE A 44 -9.59 5.61 11.24
CA ILE A 44 -9.04 4.49 12.04
C ILE A 44 -8.52 4.89 13.43
N GLY A 45 -8.83 6.11 13.89
CA GLY A 45 -8.30 6.63 15.15
C GLY A 45 -6.80 6.87 15.10
N TRP A 46 -6.13 6.83 16.26
CA TRP A 46 -4.70 7.10 16.38
C TRP A 46 -3.92 5.79 16.27
N TRP A 47 -2.91 5.73 15.41
CA TRP A 47 -2.00 4.59 15.29
C TRP A 47 -0.58 4.97 15.70
N ALA A 48 0.15 3.99 16.23
CA ALA A 48 1.56 4.12 16.51
C ALA A 48 2.35 4.00 15.19
N PRO A 49 3.11 5.02 14.77
CA PRO A 49 3.97 4.90 13.60
C PRO A 49 5.12 3.93 13.90
N ILE A 50 5.64 3.26 12.88
CA ILE A 50 6.67 2.22 13.08
C ILE A 50 7.93 2.73 13.81
N GLY A 51 8.22 4.03 13.68
CA GLY A 51 9.35 4.68 14.34
C GLY A 51 9.31 4.72 15.86
N VAL A 52 8.18 4.43 16.52
CA VAL A 52 8.12 4.33 17.99
C VAL A 52 8.60 2.97 18.52
N PHE A 53 8.82 2.01 17.63
CA PHE A 53 9.23 0.65 17.96
C PHE A 53 10.68 0.41 17.53
N ASN A 54 11.65 0.75 18.40
CA ASN A 54 13.08 0.67 18.07
C ASN A 54 13.56 -0.73 17.66
N GLU A 55 12.93 -1.78 18.20
CA GLU A 55 13.29 -3.18 17.92
C GLU A 55 12.56 -3.74 16.69
N SER A 56 11.67 -2.96 16.07
CA SER A 56 10.96 -3.39 14.87
C SER A 56 11.91 -3.43 13.66
N SER A 57 11.89 -4.56 12.96
CA SER A 57 12.59 -4.76 11.69
C SER A 57 12.29 -3.63 10.72
N MET A 58 13.30 -3.17 9.97
CA MET A 58 13.15 -2.11 8.97
C MET A 58 12.63 -0.75 9.48
N SER A 59 12.42 -0.55 10.79
CA SER A 59 11.88 0.70 11.34
C SER A 59 12.65 1.92 10.84
N ALA A 60 13.98 1.88 10.91
CA ALA A 60 14.85 2.95 10.41
C ALA A 60 14.68 3.25 8.90
N HIS A 61 14.33 2.25 8.08
CA HIS A 61 14.13 2.40 6.64
C HIS A 61 12.72 2.88 6.27
N LEU A 62 11.74 2.64 7.16
CA LEU A 62 10.34 3.01 6.94
C LEU A 62 9.96 4.35 7.57
N VAL A 63 10.68 4.80 8.60
CA VAL A 63 10.53 6.15 9.19
C VAL A 63 10.58 7.26 8.13
N PRO A 64 11.43 7.20 7.09
CA PRO A 64 11.44 8.20 6.04
C PRO A 64 10.20 8.20 5.14
N PHE A 65 9.34 7.18 5.14
CA PHE A 65 8.19 7.10 4.23
C PHE A 65 7.14 8.16 4.58
N ARG A 66 6.77 8.98 3.59
CA ARG A 66 5.79 10.07 3.76
C ARG A 66 4.84 10.13 2.57
N ARG A 67 3.65 10.71 2.79
CA ARG A 67 2.70 11.02 1.72
C ARG A 67 3.40 11.77 0.58
N GLY A 68 3.11 11.40 -0.66
CA GLY A 68 3.71 11.99 -1.86
C GLY A 68 4.99 11.31 -2.35
N MET A 69 5.61 10.43 -1.56
CA MET A 69 6.70 9.60 -2.07
C MET A 69 6.18 8.61 -3.11
N VAL A 70 7.02 8.26 -4.09
CA VAL A 70 6.64 7.36 -5.18
C VAL A 70 7.52 6.11 -5.21
N PHE A 71 6.92 5.01 -5.67
CA PHE A 71 7.58 3.72 -5.89
C PHE A 71 7.23 3.19 -7.27
N GLU A 72 8.13 2.37 -7.80
CA GLU A 72 7.85 1.48 -8.92
C GLU A 72 7.34 0.14 -8.37
N ILE A 73 6.20 -0.32 -8.88
CA ILE A 73 5.53 -1.51 -8.36
C ILE A 73 5.13 -2.43 -9.49
N GLU A 74 5.51 -3.69 -9.37
CA GLU A 74 5.09 -4.71 -10.33
C GLU A 74 3.56 -4.86 -10.31
N LEU A 75 2.95 -4.88 -11.51
CA LEU A 75 1.51 -5.06 -11.63
C LEU A 75 1.10 -6.41 -11.01
N PRO A 76 -0.03 -6.50 -10.30
CA PRO A 76 -0.50 -7.75 -9.73
C PRO A 76 -0.68 -8.84 -10.80
N PRO A 77 -0.52 -10.14 -10.46
CA PRO A 77 -0.81 -11.25 -11.36
C PRO A 77 -2.24 -11.26 -11.90
N THR A 78 -3.17 -10.57 -11.23
CA THR A 78 -4.58 -10.46 -11.61
C THR A 78 -4.87 -9.26 -12.51
N ASP A 79 -3.91 -8.37 -12.76
CA ASP A 79 -4.12 -7.20 -13.62
C ASP A 79 -4.26 -7.62 -15.09
N LYS A 80 -5.27 -7.10 -15.79
CA LYS A 80 -5.51 -7.47 -17.19
C LYS A 80 -4.40 -6.96 -18.12
N MET A 81 -3.77 -5.84 -17.80
CA MET A 81 -2.62 -5.32 -18.55
C MET A 81 -1.47 -6.31 -18.55
N ARG A 82 -1.23 -6.99 -17.42
CA ARG A 82 -0.26 -8.09 -17.33
C ARG A 82 -0.73 -9.34 -18.09
N THR A 83 -1.98 -9.75 -17.90
CA THR A 83 -2.42 -11.11 -18.29
C THR A 83 -2.93 -11.23 -19.71
N GLN A 84 -3.43 -10.15 -20.31
CA GLN A 84 -4.11 -10.19 -21.61
C GLN A 84 -3.35 -9.42 -22.70
N TYR A 85 -2.62 -8.37 -22.31
CA TYR A 85 -2.04 -7.42 -23.27
C TYR A 85 -0.52 -7.53 -23.39
N LEU A 86 0.15 -8.26 -22.49
CA LEU A 86 1.59 -8.45 -22.51
C LEU A 86 1.97 -9.92 -22.67
N ALA A 87 3.07 -10.16 -23.37
CA ALA A 87 3.70 -11.48 -23.38
C ALA A 87 4.21 -11.82 -21.97
N SER A 88 4.19 -13.11 -21.63
CA SER A 88 4.61 -13.63 -20.31
C SER A 88 6.08 -13.36 -19.96
N THR A 89 6.89 -12.98 -20.95
CA THR A 89 8.30 -12.61 -20.79
C THR A 89 8.49 -11.19 -20.24
N TYR A 90 7.44 -10.38 -20.19
CA TYR A 90 7.52 -9.03 -19.63
C TYR A 90 7.16 -9.01 -18.15
N HIS A 91 7.86 -8.13 -17.43
CA HIS A 91 7.62 -7.81 -16.03
C HIS A 91 7.04 -6.40 -15.96
N PRO A 92 5.70 -6.24 -16.07
CA PRO A 92 5.09 -4.93 -16.06
C PRO A 92 5.18 -4.28 -14.68
N VAL A 93 5.62 -3.02 -14.67
CA VAL A 93 5.79 -2.18 -13.49
C VAL A 93 5.07 -0.87 -13.72
N TRP A 94 4.50 -0.26 -12.69
CA TRP A 94 3.98 1.10 -12.77
C TRP A 94 4.29 1.91 -11.52
N VAL A 95 4.13 3.22 -11.62
CA VAL A 95 4.43 4.14 -10.52
C VAL A 95 3.20 4.32 -9.64
N ALA A 96 3.39 4.27 -8.33
CA ALA A 96 2.36 4.58 -7.34
C ALA A 96 2.88 5.55 -6.27
N GLU A 97 1.98 6.39 -5.76
CA GLU A 97 2.24 7.42 -4.75
C GLU A 97 1.74 6.96 -3.38
N ILE A 98 2.50 7.23 -2.31
CA ILE A 98 2.05 7.03 -0.92
C ILE A 98 0.95 8.03 -0.57
N ILE A 99 -0.19 7.50 -0.13
CA ILE A 99 -1.31 8.26 0.43
C ILE A 99 -1.26 8.21 1.97
N HIS A 100 -1.10 7.01 2.55
CA HIS A 100 -1.03 6.79 4.00
C HIS A 100 0.00 5.73 4.40
N THR A 101 0.51 5.84 5.62
CA THR A 101 1.38 4.84 6.25
C THR A 101 0.86 4.45 7.64
N ILE A 102 0.67 3.15 7.87
CA ILE A 102 0.18 2.59 9.12
C ILE A 102 1.04 1.38 9.49
N GLY A 103 1.96 1.58 10.43
CA GLY A 103 2.96 0.57 10.77
C GLY A 103 3.74 0.17 9.52
N TYR A 104 3.63 -1.09 9.11
CA TYR A 104 4.24 -1.60 7.88
C TYR A 104 3.37 -1.52 6.63
N TYR A 105 2.07 -1.23 6.78
CA TYR A 105 1.16 -1.11 5.65
C TYR A 105 1.20 0.30 5.09
N ILE A 106 1.24 0.38 3.77
CA ILE A 106 1.20 1.64 3.03
C ILE A 106 0.03 1.61 2.05
N LEU A 107 -0.79 2.66 2.07
CA LEU A 107 -1.85 2.87 1.09
C LEU A 107 -1.24 3.64 -0.05
N LEU A 108 -1.32 3.05 -1.24
CA LEU A 108 -0.80 3.64 -2.45
C LEU A 108 -1.93 3.95 -3.41
N ARG A 109 -1.68 4.90 -4.30
CA ARG A 109 -2.51 5.18 -5.47
C ARG A 109 -1.65 5.12 -6.73
N TRP A 110 -2.09 4.38 -7.75
CA TRP A 110 -1.44 4.41 -9.05
C TRP A 110 -1.36 5.83 -9.62
N CYS A 111 -0.18 6.24 -10.08
CA CYS A 111 -0.02 7.53 -10.73
C CYS A 111 -0.86 7.56 -12.01
N GLY A 112 -1.67 8.61 -12.16
CA GLY A 112 -2.63 8.76 -13.26
C GLY A 112 -4.04 8.26 -12.95
N ALA A 113 -4.24 7.54 -11.84
CA ALA A 113 -5.58 7.12 -11.43
C ALA A 113 -6.47 8.33 -11.09
N ARG A 114 -7.64 8.39 -11.72
CA ARG A 114 -8.69 9.39 -11.43
C ARG A 114 -9.84 8.83 -10.60
N HIS A 115 -9.89 7.51 -10.48
CA HIS A 115 -10.97 6.77 -9.85
C HIS A 115 -10.53 6.10 -8.56
N SER A 116 -11.52 5.70 -7.78
CA SER A 116 -11.38 4.95 -6.54
C SER A 116 -10.57 3.66 -6.67
N ASP A 117 -10.56 3.09 -7.87
CA ASP A 117 -10.05 1.74 -8.13
C ASP A 117 -8.52 1.74 -8.25
N GLY A 118 -7.90 2.91 -8.31
CA GLY A 118 -6.46 3.07 -8.35
C GLY A 118 -5.76 2.93 -6.99
N PHE A 119 -6.50 2.75 -5.90
CA PHE A 119 -5.96 2.68 -4.54
C PHE A 119 -5.82 1.26 -4.03
N PHE A 120 -4.72 0.95 -3.34
CA PHE A 120 -4.47 -0.38 -2.78
C PHE A 120 -3.52 -0.35 -1.60
N TRP A 121 -3.71 -1.27 -0.66
CA TRP A 121 -2.78 -1.49 0.44
C TRP A 121 -1.70 -2.50 0.05
N ILE A 122 -0.46 -2.20 0.42
CA ILE A 122 0.66 -3.13 0.30
C ILE A 122 1.49 -3.12 1.59
N HIS A 123 2.13 -4.25 1.88
CA HIS A 123 3.13 -4.30 2.94
C HIS A 123 4.42 -3.66 2.43
N SER A 124 5.05 -2.80 3.22
CA SER A 124 6.27 -2.08 2.82
C SER A 124 7.48 -2.97 2.51
N ALA A 125 7.51 -4.20 3.05
CA ALA A 125 8.52 -5.21 2.73
C ALA A 125 8.12 -6.13 1.56
N HIS A 126 7.08 -5.79 0.80
CA HIS A 126 6.62 -6.62 -0.31
C HIS A 126 7.62 -6.57 -1.47
N LEU A 127 7.94 -7.74 -2.04
CA LEU A 127 8.99 -7.89 -3.07
C LEU A 127 8.71 -7.12 -4.37
N ALA A 128 7.44 -6.87 -4.67
CA ALA A 128 7.03 -6.08 -5.84
C ALA A 128 7.25 -4.57 -5.69
N LEU A 129 7.67 -4.08 -4.51
CA LEU A 129 7.84 -2.66 -4.24
C LEU A 129 9.31 -2.25 -4.42
N HIS A 130 9.57 -1.37 -5.37
CA HIS A 130 10.91 -0.96 -5.78
C HIS A 130 11.07 0.56 -5.75
N SER A 131 12.31 1.03 -5.58
CA SER A 131 12.63 2.45 -5.77
C SER A 131 12.47 2.85 -7.23
N VAL A 132 12.14 4.11 -7.49
CA VAL A 132 12.15 4.68 -8.85
C VAL A 132 13.53 4.48 -9.51
N GLY A 133 13.52 4.05 -10.76
CA GLY A 133 14.70 3.66 -11.53
C GLY A 133 14.93 2.15 -11.62
N PHE A 134 14.18 1.34 -10.87
CA PHE A 134 14.28 -0.12 -10.92
C PHE A 134 14.01 -0.66 -12.33
N THR A 135 12.96 -0.19 -12.99
CA THR A 135 12.55 -0.63 -14.32
C THR A 135 13.66 -0.35 -15.33
N ALA A 136 14.21 0.88 -15.33
CA ALA A 136 15.32 1.25 -16.20
C ALA A 136 16.58 0.41 -15.95
N ALA A 137 16.86 0.07 -14.69
CA ALA A 137 17.99 -0.80 -14.34
C ALA A 137 17.79 -2.28 -14.74
N ASN A 138 16.56 -2.69 -15.04
CA ASN A 138 16.19 -4.09 -15.29
C ASN A 138 15.50 -4.30 -16.65
N GLU A 139 15.69 -3.39 -17.61
CA GLU A 139 15.15 -3.53 -18.96
C GLU A 139 15.64 -4.81 -19.65
N SER A 140 16.89 -5.21 -19.41
CA SER A 140 17.49 -6.42 -20.00
C SER A 140 16.82 -7.72 -19.58
N ILE A 141 16.09 -7.72 -18.46
CA ILE A 141 15.31 -8.87 -17.98
C ILE A 141 13.81 -8.71 -18.26
N GLY A 142 13.41 -7.72 -19.05
CA GLY A 142 12.03 -7.53 -19.50
C GLY A 142 11.16 -6.68 -18.58
N CYS A 143 11.74 -5.93 -17.62
CA CYS A 143 10.98 -4.93 -16.88
C CYS A 143 10.56 -3.78 -17.80
N VAL A 144 9.27 -3.41 -17.73
CA VAL A 144 8.72 -2.36 -18.59
C VAL A 144 7.65 -1.56 -17.85
N LEU A 145 7.66 -0.24 -18.04
CA LEU A 145 6.62 0.63 -17.48
C LEU A 145 5.32 0.45 -18.28
N VAL A 146 4.29 -0.07 -17.62
CA VAL A 146 2.97 -0.28 -18.23
C VAL A 146 1.88 0.19 -17.28
N PRO A 147 0.98 1.09 -17.72
CA PRO A 147 -0.14 1.51 -16.89
C PRO A 147 -1.06 0.33 -16.54
N PRO A 148 -1.55 0.21 -15.29
CA PRO A 148 -2.47 -0.85 -14.90
C PRO A 148 -3.88 -0.60 -15.46
N GLU A 149 -4.73 -1.64 -15.47
CA GLU A 149 -6.12 -1.49 -15.93
C GLU A 149 -6.87 -0.40 -15.13
N ALA A 150 -6.59 -0.30 -13.83
CA ALA A 150 -7.29 0.58 -12.89
C ALA A 150 -7.12 2.10 -13.15
N ILE A 151 -6.27 2.52 -14.09
CA ILE A 151 -6.16 3.95 -14.46
C ILE A 151 -7.00 4.34 -15.69
N PHE A 152 -7.64 3.38 -16.36
CA PHE A 152 -8.52 3.59 -17.51
C PHE A 152 -10.00 3.49 -17.10
#